data_AF-W9B209-F1
#
_entry.id   AF-W9B209-F1
#
_cell.length_a   1.000
_cell.length_b   1.000
_cell.length_c   1.000
_cell.angle_alpha   90.00
_cell.angle_beta   90.00
_cell.angle_gamma   90.00
#
_symmetry.space_group_name_H-M   'P 1'
#
loop_
_entity.id
_entity.type
_entity.pdbx_description
1 polymer ?
#
loop_
_entity_poly.entity_id
_entity_poly.type
_entity_poly.pdbx_seq_one_letter_code
_entity_poly.pdbx_strand_id
1 'polypeptide(L)'
;MSTSHHRAVRALCTAVAGLALLGPAAVVAMSEHNADRTLAQPCVNGVVPLNPYVVNCNLGPRPPKIRGSAPDAGAIIACRHDPVCLSYYVNNP
;
A
#
# COMPACT_ATOMS: atom_id res chain seq x y z
N MET A 1 13.17 -8.11 -63.57
CA MET A 1 13.52 -8.49 -62.19
C MET A 1 14.17 -7.29 -61.49
N SER A 2 13.43 -6.49 -60.70
CA SER A 2 14.02 -5.47 -59.78
C SER A 2 12.95 -4.76 -58.92
N THR A 3 12.11 -5.50 -58.19
CA THR A 3 11.08 -4.89 -57.31
C THR A 3 11.04 -5.49 -55.90
N SER A 4 11.73 -6.61 -55.65
CA SER A 4 11.82 -7.25 -54.32
C SER A 4 12.87 -6.60 -53.41
N HIS A 5 13.96 -6.07 -53.98
CA HIS A 5 15.05 -5.46 -53.21
C HIS A 5 14.62 -4.16 -52.52
N HIS A 6 13.74 -3.37 -53.12
CA HIS A 6 13.24 -2.12 -52.53
C HIS A 6 12.30 -2.34 -51.33
N ARG A 7 11.62 -3.49 -51.27
CA ARG A 7 10.76 -3.85 -50.12
C ARG A 7 11.59 -4.33 -48.94
N ALA A 8 12.65 -5.10 -49.19
CA ALA A 8 13.58 -5.55 -48.16
C ALA A 8 14.38 -4.40 -47.52
N VAL A 9 14.80 -3.41 -48.32
CA VAL A 9 15.54 -2.23 -47.82
C VAL A 9 14.65 -1.32 -46.96
N ARG A 10 13.35 -1.16 -47.29
CA ARG A 10 12.42 -0.37 -46.45
C ARG A 10 12.02 -1.06 -45.14
N ALA A 11 12.03 -2.39 -45.10
CA ALA A 11 11.72 -3.15 -43.87
C ALA A 11 12.88 -3.14 -42.86
N LEU A 12 14.13 -2.94 -43.32
CA LEU A 12 15.30 -2.91 -42.44
C LEU A 12 15.50 -1.55 -41.72
N CYS A 13 14.95 -0.45 -42.25
CA CYS A 13 15.14 0.89 -41.68
C CYS A 13 14.14 1.27 -40.58
N THR A 14 13.08 0.48 -40.34
CA THR A 14 12.10 0.75 -39.26
C THR A 14 12.41 0.04 -37.94
N ALA A 15 13.59 -0.57 -37.79
CA ALA A 15 13.96 -1.37 -36.62
C ALA A 15 15.00 -0.71 -35.68
N VAL A 16 15.31 0.58 -35.83
CA VAL A 16 16.37 1.26 -35.02
C VAL A 16 15.86 2.47 -34.21
N ALA A 17 14.55 2.66 -34.09
CA ALA A 17 13.96 3.73 -33.27
C ALA A 17 13.10 3.21 -32.09
N GLY A 18 13.47 2.05 -31.51
CA GLY A 18 12.66 1.39 -30.49
C GLY A 18 13.43 0.73 -29.34
N LEU A 19 14.72 1.04 -29.16
CA LEU A 19 15.54 0.39 -28.12
C LEU A 19 16.50 1.37 -27.42
N ALA A 20 15.95 2.46 -26.87
CA ALA A 20 16.69 3.40 -26.03
C ALA A 20 15.86 3.92 -24.83
N LEU A 21 15.00 3.09 -24.25
CA LEU A 21 14.29 3.39 -22.99
C LEU A 21 14.44 2.28 -21.96
N LEU A 22 15.65 1.73 -21.84
CA LEU A 22 16.06 0.88 -20.71
C LEU A 22 17.33 1.48 -20.09
N GLY A 23 17.23 2.73 -19.63
CA GLY A 23 18.14 3.24 -18.62
C GLY A 23 17.62 2.83 -17.24
N PRO A 24 18.48 2.47 -16.26
CA PRO A 24 18.07 2.35 -14.88
C PRO A 24 17.80 3.76 -14.36
N ALA A 25 16.61 4.29 -14.63
CA ALA A 25 16.14 5.50 -13.98
C ALA A 25 15.97 5.16 -12.50
N ALA A 26 16.93 5.67 -11.73
CA ALA A 26 17.01 5.73 -10.29
C ALA A 26 15.69 5.41 -9.58
N VAL A 27 15.75 4.40 -8.72
CA VAL A 27 14.80 4.20 -7.63
C VAL A 27 14.81 5.48 -6.80
N VAL A 28 13.95 6.44 -7.11
CA VAL A 28 13.65 7.55 -6.19
C VAL A 28 12.69 6.98 -5.16
N ALA A 29 13.24 6.20 -4.25
CA ALA A 29 12.63 5.97 -2.94
C ALA A 29 12.78 7.28 -2.15
N MET A 30 11.90 8.25 -2.43
CA MET A 30 11.51 9.21 -1.41
C MET A 30 10.15 8.79 -0.91
N SER A 31 10.15 7.75 -0.07
CA SER A 31 9.19 7.72 1.02
C SER A 31 9.46 9.00 1.79
N GLU A 32 8.57 9.98 1.66
CA GLU A 32 8.52 11.14 2.54
C GLU A 32 8.22 10.63 3.96
N HIS A 33 9.25 10.10 4.62
CA HIS A 33 9.39 10.14 6.06
C HIS A 33 9.57 11.62 6.40
N ASN A 34 8.49 12.40 6.28
CA ASN A 34 8.39 13.64 7.01
C ASN A 34 8.45 13.24 8.48
N ALA A 35 9.66 13.34 9.02
CA ALA A 35 9.94 13.46 10.41
C ALA A 35 9.28 14.75 10.90
N ASP A 36 7.97 14.72 11.06
CA ASP A 36 7.24 15.70 11.83
C ASP A 36 6.86 15.05 13.15
N ARG A 37 7.76 15.16 14.14
CA ARG A 37 7.40 14.94 15.54
C ARG A 37 6.60 16.16 16.04
N THR A 38 5.43 16.40 15.47
CA THR A 38 4.50 17.41 15.97
C THR A 38 3.39 16.70 16.70
N LEU A 39 3.72 16.32 17.95
CA LEU A 39 2.92 15.55 18.91
C LEU A 39 2.56 14.15 18.38
N ALA A 40 2.72 13.11 19.20
CA ALA A 40 2.10 11.83 18.88
C ALA A 40 0.59 12.08 18.86
N GLN A 41 0.03 12.36 17.68
CA GLN A 41 -1.42 12.38 17.51
C GLN A 41 -1.88 11.04 18.09
N PRO A 42 -2.87 11.03 19.00
CA PRO A 42 -3.25 9.80 19.69
C PRO A 42 -3.71 8.70 18.72
N CYS A 43 -3.86 9.02 17.42
CA CYS A 43 -4.27 8.16 16.33
C CYS A 43 -3.36 8.27 15.10
N VAL A 44 -3.44 7.26 14.23
CA VAL A 44 -2.73 7.21 12.95
C VAL A 44 -3.70 7.42 11.78
N ASN A 45 -3.19 7.94 10.66
CA ASN A 45 -3.95 8.02 9.41
C ASN A 45 -3.90 6.68 8.67
N GLY A 46 -4.63 5.68 9.20
CA GLY A 46 -4.68 4.35 8.62
C GLY A 46 -4.96 3.26 9.64
N VAL A 47 -4.69 2.01 9.25
CA VAL A 47 -4.84 0.83 10.10
C VAL A 47 -3.51 0.10 10.16
N VAL A 48 -3.09 -0.27 11.37
CA VAL A 48 -1.91 -1.11 11.59
C VAL A 48 -2.35 -2.57 11.58
N PRO A 49 -1.91 -3.37 10.61
CA PRO A 49 -2.29 -4.78 10.54
C PRO A 49 -1.91 -5.53 11.82
N LEU A 50 -2.81 -6.41 12.27
CA LEU A 50 -2.62 -7.25 13.47
C LEU A 50 -2.42 -6.49 14.79
N ASN A 51 -2.59 -5.16 14.79
CA ASN A 51 -2.60 -4.36 16.01
C ASN A 51 -3.92 -3.59 16.15
N PRO A 52 -4.94 -4.20 16.79
CA PRO A 52 -6.26 -3.60 16.92
C PRO A 52 -6.33 -2.45 17.92
N TYR A 53 -5.28 -2.20 18.70
CA TYR A 53 -5.22 -1.16 19.74
C TYR A 53 -4.80 0.20 19.19
N VAL A 54 -4.23 0.24 17.98
CA VAL A 54 -3.93 1.51 17.32
C VAL A 54 -5.23 2.14 16.82
N VAL A 55 -5.48 3.36 17.26
CA VAL A 55 -6.68 4.11 16.85
C VAL A 55 -6.43 4.82 15.51
N ASN A 56 -7.42 4.81 14.63
CA ASN A 56 -7.38 5.47 13.33
C ASN A 56 -8.11 6.82 13.44
N CYS A 57 -7.49 7.89 12.95
CA CYS A 57 -8.07 9.23 12.96
C CYS A 57 -9.31 9.37 12.05
N ASN A 58 -9.48 8.47 11.08
CA ASN A 58 -10.59 8.47 10.13
C ASN A 58 -11.77 7.61 10.58
N LEU A 59 -11.65 6.92 11.73
CA LEU A 59 -12.75 6.19 12.33
C LEU A 59 -13.42 7.04 13.41
N GLY A 60 -14.71 6.80 13.64
CA GLY A 60 -15.45 7.47 14.70
C GLY A 60 -14.89 7.17 16.10
N PRO A 61 -15.37 7.87 17.14
CA PRO A 61 -14.96 7.65 18.51
C PRO A 61 -15.12 6.18 18.92
N ARG A 62 -14.10 5.62 19.59
CA ARG A 62 -14.21 4.25 20.11
C ARG A 62 -15.03 4.24 21.40
N PRO A 63 -16.07 3.39 21.50
CA PRO A 63 -16.74 3.18 22.77
C PRO A 63 -15.78 2.53 23.78
N PRO A 64 -16.06 2.64 25.09
CA PRO A 64 -15.32 1.91 26.10
C PRO A 64 -15.34 0.40 25.81
N LYS A 65 -14.16 -0.21 25.77
CA LYS A 65 -14.01 -1.65 25.52
C LYS A 65 -14.35 -2.43 26.80
N ILE A 66 -15.33 -3.31 26.71
CA ILE A 66 -15.65 -4.28 27.76
C ILE A 66 -15.26 -5.67 27.24
N ARG A 67 -14.63 -6.50 28.07
CA ARG A 67 -14.29 -7.88 27.69
C ARG A 67 -15.55 -8.61 27.20
N GLY A 68 -15.47 -9.24 26.03
CA GLY A 68 -16.58 -9.94 25.38
C GLY A 68 -17.56 -9.05 24.62
N SER A 69 -17.37 -7.71 24.63
CA SER A 69 -18.18 -6.81 23.81
C SER A 69 -17.87 -6.95 22.32
N ALA A 70 -18.77 -6.43 21.48
CA ALA A 70 -18.56 -6.39 20.05
C ALA A 70 -17.28 -5.58 19.73
N PRO A 71 -16.41 -6.08 18.84
CA PRO A 71 -15.22 -5.35 18.44
C PRO A 71 -15.62 -4.08 17.68
N ASP A 72 -14.87 -3.01 17.88
CA ASP A 72 -15.05 -1.77 17.10
C ASP A 72 -14.51 -1.92 15.67
N ALA A 73 -14.87 -0.96 14.81
CA ALA A 73 -14.48 -0.96 13.40
C ALA A 73 -12.95 -1.04 13.19
N GLY A 74 -12.16 -0.40 14.05
CA GLY A 74 -10.70 -0.42 13.94
C GLY A 74 -10.13 -1.81 14.20
N ALA A 75 -10.64 -2.51 15.21
CA ALA A 75 -10.27 -3.89 15.49
C ALA A 75 -10.67 -4.86 14.36
N ILE A 76 -11.89 -4.70 13.82
CA ILE A 76 -12.37 -5.52 12.69
C ILE A 76 -11.47 -5.36 11.46
N ILE A 77 -11.11 -4.12 11.10
CA ILE A 77 -10.28 -3.86 9.92
C ILE A 77 -8.83 -4.33 10.15
N ALA A 78 -8.27 -4.10 11.34
CA ALA A 78 -6.90 -4.50 11.68
C ALA A 78 -6.71 -6.03 11.69
N CYS A 79 -7.73 -6.78 12.10
CA CYS A 79 -7.70 -8.25 12.23
C CYS A 79 -8.48 -8.99 11.11
N ARG A 80 -8.88 -8.34 10.01
CA ARG A 80 -9.86 -8.86 9.02
C ARG A 80 -9.58 -10.25 8.40
N HIS A 81 -8.37 -10.77 8.51
CA HIS A 81 -8.00 -12.11 8.03
C HIS A 81 -7.36 -12.98 9.11
N ASP A 82 -7.39 -12.53 10.36
CA ASP A 82 -6.82 -13.23 11.50
C ASP A 82 -7.86 -13.30 12.63
N PRO A 83 -8.60 -14.41 12.75
CA PRO A 83 -9.58 -14.58 13.82
C PRO A 83 -8.92 -14.69 15.21
N VAL A 84 -7.64 -15.05 15.29
CA VAL A 84 -6.88 -15.09 16.56
C VAL A 84 -6.64 -13.67 17.06
N CYS A 85 -6.25 -12.75 16.17
CA CYS A 85 -6.13 -11.32 16.49
C CYS A 85 -7.44 -10.74 17.05
N LEU A 86 -8.57 -11.04 16.38
CA LEU A 86 -9.86 -10.51 16.79
C LEU A 86 -10.35 -11.11 18.12
N SER A 87 -10.20 -12.43 18.28
CA SER A 87 -10.56 -13.12 19.53
C SER A 87 -9.69 -12.67 20.70
N TYR A 88 -8.40 -12.43 20.50
CA TYR A 88 -7.53 -11.88 21.55
C TYR A 88 -7.98 -10.46 21.93
N TYR A 89 -8.30 -9.61 20.95
CA TYR A 89 -8.82 -8.28 21.22
C TYR A 89 -10.10 -8.31 22.04
N VAL A 90 -11.08 -9.12 21.68
CA VAL A 90 -12.38 -9.19 22.38
C VAL A 90 -12.22 -9.73 23.81
N ASN A 91 -11.33 -10.71 24.02
CA ASN A 91 -11.23 -11.43 25.29
C ASN A 91 -10.21 -10.88 26.28
N ASN A 92 -9.33 -9.97 25.88
CA ASN A 92 -8.31 -9.37 26.75
C ASN A 92 -8.59 -7.87 26.98
N PRO A 93 -8.05 -7.21 28.03
CA PRO A 93 -8.08 -5.74 28.15
C PRO A 93 -7.38 -5.05 26.98
#